data_AF-A0A419WSL9-F1
#
_entry.id   AF-A0A419WSL9-F1
#
_cell.length_a   1.000
_cell.length_b   1.000
_cell.length_c   1.000
_cell.angle_alpha   90.00
_cell.angle_beta   90.00
_cell.angle_gamma   90.00
#
_symmetry.space_group_name_H-M   'P 1'
#
loop_
_entity.id
_entity.type
_entity.pdbx_description
1 polymer ?
#
loop_
_entity_poly.entity_id
_entity_poly.type
_entity_poly.pdbx_seq_one_letter_code
_entity_poly.pdbx_strand_id
1 'polypeptide(L)'
;MSWSDRRLSLVLGVLFLATFALSFTESLEVIVDEPASPTAAVTVAGGALLLFGSVAFVVAGLTRRLTVAGRTLEWWQIQSVGYGAIGSYLVVSGLVSIASLLGVATLVAGVSFIAFGALRLRTDPSTEPTAEAP
;
A
#
# COMPACT_ATOMS: atom_id res chain seq x y z
N MET A 1 -15.25 -11.82 4.47
CA MET A 1 -14.49 -11.36 3.29
C MET A 1 -15.19 -11.82 2.04
N SER A 2 -15.67 -10.88 1.23
CA SER A 2 -16.33 -11.23 -0.03
C SER A 2 -15.31 -11.73 -1.06
N TRP A 3 -15.77 -12.46 -2.05
CA TRP A 3 -14.91 -12.94 -3.13
C TRP A 3 -14.39 -11.80 -4.02
N SER A 4 -15.16 -10.72 -4.15
CA SER A 4 -14.75 -9.51 -4.87
C SER A 4 -13.61 -8.79 -4.15
N ASP A 5 -13.67 -8.63 -2.83
CA ASP A 5 -12.59 -8.02 -2.03
C ASP A 5 -11.29 -8.80 -2.17
N ARG A 6 -11.41 -10.13 -2.17
CA ARG A 6 -10.28 -11.04 -2.36
C ARG A 6 -9.58 -10.81 -3.68
N ARG A 7 -10.34 -10.82 -4.78
CA ARG A 7 -9.80 -10.64 -6.12
C ARG A 7 -9.20 -9.25 -6.28
N LEU A 8 -9.88 -8.22 -5.81
CA LEU A 8 -9.38 -6.85 -5.88
C LEU A 8 -8.04 -6.71 -5.14
N SER A 9 -7.95 -7.26 -3.92
CA SER A 9 -6.71 -7.22 -3.15
C SER A 9 -5.57 -7.95 -3.85
N LEU A 10 -5.83 -9.13 -4.42
CA LEU A 10 -4.82 -9.88 -5.18
C LEU A 10 -4.38 -9.15 -6.44
N VAL A 11 -5.33 -8.62 -7.22
CA VAL A 11 -5.04 -7.89 -8.45
C VAL A 11 -4.19 -6.66 -8.14
N LEU A 12 -4.55 -5.88 -7.13
CA LEU A 12 -3.76 -4.72 -6.70
C LEU A 12 -2.37 -5.12 -6.21
N GLY A 13 -2.28 -6.15 -5.37
CA GLY A 13 -1.00 -6.63 -4.84
C GLY A 13 -0.07 -7.13 -5.95
N VAL A 14 -0.58 -7.90 -6.91
CA VAL A 14 0.20 -8.38 -8.05
C VAL A 14 0.60 -7.22 -8.98
N LEU A 15 -0.31 -6.28 -9.22
CA LEU A 15 -0.01 -5.09 -10.03
C LEU A 15 1.14 -4.28 -9.42
N PHE A 16 1.09 -3.99 -8.12
CA PHE A 16 2.15 -3.23 -7.45
C PHE A 16 3.47 -4.01 -7.36
N LEU A 17 3.43 -5.33 -7.17
CA LEU A 17 4.63 -6.17 -7.25
C LEU A 17 5.26 -6.14 -8.66
N ALA A 18 4.44 -6.20 -9.71
CA ALA A 18 4.93 -6.10 -11.07
C ALA A 18 5.56 -4.73 -11.33
N THR A 19 4.93 -3.64 -10.88
CA THR A 19 5.50 -2.29 -10.95
C THR A 19 6.85 -2.22 -10.23
N PHE A 20 6.95 -2.74 -9.00
CA PHE A 20 8.20 -2.80 -8.25
C PHE A 20 9.28 -3.57 -9.02
N ALA A 21 8.96 -4.76 -9.54
CA ALA A 21 9.90 -5.60 -10.27
C ALA A 21 10.40 -4.92 -11.55
N LEU A 22 9.53 -4.24 -12.28
CA LEU A 22 9.89 -3.49 -13.49
C LEU A 22 10.78 -2.28 -13.18
N SER A 23 10.58 -1.61 -12.05
CA SER A 23 11.38 -0.45 -11.63
C SER A 23 12.66 -0.81 -10.87
N PHE A 24 12.88 -2.10 -10.58
CA PHE A 24 13.96 -2.54 -9.68
C PHE A 24 15.35 -2.25 -10.24
N THR A 25 15.58 -2.54 -11.52
CA THR A 25 16.90 -2.35 -12.16
C THR A 25 17.31 -0.87 -12.16
N GLU A 26 16.42 0.01 -12.64
CA GLU A 26 16.64 1.46 -12.65
C GLU A 26 16.91 2.01 -11.24
N SER A 27 16.19 1.48 -10.24
CA SER A 27 16.37 1.88 -8.85
C SER A 27 17.74 1.45 -8.30
N LEU A 28 18.23 0.27 -8.70
CA LEU A 28 19.55 -0.21 -8.29
C LEU A 28 20.68 0.64 -8.89
N GLU A 29 20.57 1.06 -10.15
CA GLU A 29 21.56 1.93 -10.78
C GLU A 29 21.73 3.23 -9.97
N VAL A 30 20.61 3.89 -9.63
CA VAL A 30 20.62 5.11 -8.81
C VAL A 30 21.27 4.89 -7.42
N ILE A 31 21.03 3.73 -6.80
CA ILE A 31 21.58 3.42 -5.47
C ILE A 31 23.08 3.11 -5.54
N VAL A 32 23.52 2.40 -6.58
CA VAL A 32 24.92 1.99 -6.74
C VAL A 32 25.79 3.17 -7.14
N ASP A 33 25.29 4.06 -8.01
CA ASP A 33 26.03 5.22 -8.48
C ASP A 33 26.33 6.21 -7.34
N GLU A 34 25.34 6.50 -6.50
CA GLU A 34 25.50 7.44 -5.37
C GLU A 34 24.81 6.95 -4.09
N PRO A 35 25.37 5.96 -3.37
CA PRO A 35 24.70 5.28 -2.27
C PRO A 35 24.42 6.16 -1.04
N ALA A 36 25.20 7.23 -0.87
CA ALA A 36 25.04 8.19 0.23
C ALA A 36 24.17 9.40 -0.15
N SER A 37 23.64 9.45 -1.38
CA SER A 37 22.81 10.57 -1.81
C SER A 37 21.42 10.54 -1.15
N PRO A 38 20.80 11.71 -0.92
CA PRO A 38 19.40 11.78 -0.53
C PRO A 38 18.47 11.05 -1.51
N THR A 39 18.80 11.07 -2.81
CA THR A 39 18.06 10.37 -3.86
C THR A 39 18.06 8.86 -3.64
N ALA A 40 19.24 8.25 -3.39
CA ALA A 40 19.33 6.83 -3.08
C ALA A 40 18.52 6.46 -1.82
N ALA A 41 18.57 7.29 -0.77
CA ALA A 41 17.77 7.07 0.44
C ALA A 41 16.26 7.11 0.15
N VAL A 42 15.80 8.07 -0.66
CA VAL A 42 14.40 8.19 -1.08
C VAL A 42 13.98 7.01 -1.96
N THR A 43 14.84 6.56 -2.89
CA THR A 43 14.60 5.39 -3.74
C THR A 43 14.45 4.12 -2.92
N VAL A 44 15.34 3.89 -1.95
CA VAL A 44 15.27 2.74 -1.03
C VAL A 44 13.98 2.78 -0.19
N ALA A 45 13.67 3.94 0.40
CA ALA A 45 12.47 4.10 1.21
C ALA A 45 11.19 3.91 0.38
N GLY A 46 11.14 4.50 -0.82
CA GLY A 46 10.02 4.36 -1.76
C GLY A 46 9.84 2.91 -2.22
N GLY A 47 10.93 2.24 -2.60
CA GLY A 47 10.92 0.83 -2.98
C GLY A 47 10.45 -0.07 -1.84
N ALA A 48 10.91 0.17 -0.61
CA ALA A 48 10.47 -0.56 0.56
C ALA A 48 8.97 -0.38 0.85
N LEU A 49 8.45 0.85 0.74
CA LEU A 49 7.03 1.16 0.90
C LEU A 49 6.17 0.47 -0.16
N LEU A 50 6.60 0.54 -1.42
CA LEU A 50 5.91 -0.12 -2.54
C LEU A 50 5.88 -1.63 -2.33
N LEU A 51 7.03 -2.25 -2.04
CA LEU A 51 7.13 -3.69 -1.80
C LEU A 51 6.27 -4.13 -0.61
N PHE A 52 6.39 -3.44 0.52
CA PHE A 52 5.63 -3.75 1.73
C PHE A 52 4.12 -3.61 1.51
N GLY A 53 3.69 -2.53 0.85
CA GLY A 53 2.29 -2.33 0.48
C GLY A 53 1.77 -3.43 -0.43
N SER A 54 2.55 -3.81 -1.45
CA SER A 54 2.20 -4.87 -2.39
C SER A 54 2.02 -6.22 -1.69
N VAL A 55 2.98 -6.59 -0.82
CA VAL A 55 2.91 -7.81 -0.02
C VAL A 55 1.69 -7.79 0.90
N ALA A 56 1.39 -6.67 1.54
CA ALA A 56 0.20 -6.54 2.38
C ALA A 56 -1.10 -6.81 1.59
N PHE A 57 -1.23 -6.28 0.37
CA PHE A 57 -2.38 -6.56 -0.50
C PHE A 57 -2.45 -8.03 -0.94
N VAL A 58 -1.32 -8.65 -1.28
CA VAL A 58 -1.28 -10.09 -1.62
C VAL A 58 -1.70 -10.93 -0.41
N VAL A 59 -1.12 -10.68 0.76
CA VAL A 59 -1.44 -11.41 2.00
C VAL A 59 -2.90 -11.22 2.40
N ALA A 60 -3.43 -10.00 2.34
CA ALA A 60 -4.85 -9.73 2.58
C ALA A 60 -5.78 -10.45 1.58
N GLY A 61 -5.33 -10.66 0.34
CA GLY A 61 -6.05 -11.43 -0.67
C GLY A 61 -5.94 -12.95 -0.52
N LEU A 62 -4.90 -13.45 0.14
CA LEU A 62 -4.70 -14.88 0.35
C LEU A 62 -5.26 -15.37 1.69
N THR A 63 -5.26 -14.52 2.71
CA THR A 63 -5.56 -14.88 4.09
C THR A 63 -6.79 -14.15 4.60
N ARG A 64 -7.58 -14.81 5.46
CA ARG A 64 -8.66 -14.14 6.20
C ARG A 64 -8.15 -13.46 7.46
N ARG A 65 -7.17 -14.09 8.11
CA ARG A 65 -6.54 -13.68 9.37
C ARG A 65 -5.07 -14.04 9.33
N LEU A 66 -4.22 -13.22 9.94
CA LEU A 66 -2.79 -13.46 10.10
C LEU A 66 -2.39 -13.17 11.55
N THR A 67 -1.74 -14.12 12.22
CA THR A 67 -1.20 -13.88 13.56
C THR A 67 0.26 -13.47 13.44
N VAL A 68 0.58 -12.27 13.91
CA VAL A 68 1.93 -11.70 13.92
C VAL A 68 2.29 -11.36 15.36
N ALA A 69 3.38 -11.93 15.89
CA ALA A 69 3.86 -11.67 17.24
C ALA A 69 2.75 -11.80 18.33
N GLY A 70 1.89 -12.81 18.20
CA GLY A 70 0.78 -13.05 19.13
C GLY A 70 -0.46 -12.16 18.94
N ARG A 71 -0.46 -11.24 17.96
CA ARG A 71 -1.64 -10.44 17.58
C ARG A 71 -2.27 -10.99 16.31
N THR A 72 -3.57 -11.27 16.36
CA THR A 72 -4.33 -11.68 15.18
C THR A 72 -4.85 -10.45 14.45
N LEU A 73 -4.40 -10.27 13.21
CA LEU A 73 -4.84 -9.23 12.30
C LEU A 73 -5.84 -9.81 11.31
N GLU A 74 -6.97 -9.13 11.12
CA GLU A 74 -7.94 -9.46 10.07
C GLU A 74 -7.45 -8.97 8.72
N TRP A 75 -7.89 -9.64 7.65
CA TRP A 75 -7.54 -9.29 6.25
C TRP A 75 -7.70 -7.80 5.93
N TRP A 76 -8.76 -7.15 6.43
CA TRP A 76 -9.03 -5.74 6.17
C TRP A 76 -8.04 -4.82 6.89
N GLN A 77 -7.53 -5.21 8.06
CA GLN A 77 -6.49 -4.48 8.78
C GLN A 77 -5.16 -4.57 8.02
N ILE A 78 -4.83 -5.76 7.51
CA ILE A 78 -3.65 -5.98 6.66
C ILE A 78 -3.77 -5.13 5.38
N GLN A 79 -4.94 -5.12 4.76
CA GLN A 79 -5.18 -4.33 3.56
C GLN A 79 -5.05 -2.83 3.84
N SER A 80 -5.54 -2.33 4.97
CA SER A 80 -5.37 -0.94 5.38
C SER A 80 -3.92 -0.53 5.60
N VAL A 81 -3.09 -1.43 6.13
CA VAL A 81 -1.64 -1.23 6.19
C VAL A 81 -1.06 -1.11 4.78
N GLY A 82 -1.52 -1.94 3.84
CA GLY A 82 -1.19 -1.83 2.42
C GLY A 82 -1.54 -0.46 1.83
N TYR A 83 -2.75 0.03 2.07
CA TYR A 83 -3.17 1.37 1.65
C TYR A 83 -2.27 2.48 2.24
N GLY A 84 -1.90 2.38 3.51
CA GLY A 84 -0.98 3.32 4.15
C GLY A 84 0.39 3.32 3.47
N ALA A 85 0.98 2.15 3.26
CA ALA A 85 2.30 2.03 2.65
C ALA A 85 2.36 2.52 1.20
N ILE A 86 1.39 2.09 0.36
CA ILE A 86 1.27 2.56 -1.02
C ILE A 86 0.99 4.07 -1.06
N GLY A 87 0.10 4.56 -0.19
CA GLY A 87 -0.20 5.98 -0.09
C GLY A 87 1.03 6.82 0.27
N SER A 88 1.85 6.37 1.22
CA SER A 88 3.13 7.03 1.56
C SER A 88 4.11 7.03 0.39
N TYR A 89 4.23 5.93 -0.36
CA TYR A 89 5.03 5.86 -1.59
C TYR A 89 4.56 6.92 -2.62
N LEU A 90 3.25 7.03 -2.84
CA LEU A 90 2.68 8.01 -3.78
C LEU A 90 2.89 9.45 -3.31
N VAL A 91 2.79 9.72 -2.01
CA VAL A 91 3.09 11.06 -1.46
C VAL A 91 4.54 11.44 -1.75
N VAL A 92 5.50 10.56 -1.43
CA VAL A 92 6.92 10.81 -1.69
C VAL A 92 7.17 11.02 -3.18
N SER A 93 6.63 10.14 -4.03
CA SER A 93 6.77 10.24 -5.49
C SER A 93 6.17 11.53 -6.06
N GLY A 94 4.99 11.93 -5.55
CA GLY A 94 4.31 13.15 -5.93
C GLY A 94 5.07 14.41 -5.51
N LEU A 95 5.67 14.42 -4.30
CA LEU A 95 6.51 15.52 -3.82
C LEU A 95 7.76 15.71 -4.68
N VAL A 96 8.41 14.63 -5.11
CA VAL A 96 9.57 14.71 -6.02
C VAL A 96 9.18 15.36 -7.36
N SER A 97 7.94 15.17 -7.82
CA SER A 97 7.44 15.68 -9.10
C SER A 97 6.44 16.83 -8.97
N ILE A 98 6.45 17.57 -7.85
CA ILE A 98 5.35 18.48 -7.45
C ILE A 98 5.08 19.61 -8.45
N ALA A 99 6.08 20.01 -9.24
CA ALA A 99 5.93 21.04 -10.27
C ALA A 99 5.07 20.57 -11.47
N SER A 100 4.80 19.27 -11.59
CA SER A 100 3.97 18.70 -12.65
C SER A 100 2.55 18.42 -12.18
N LEU A 101 1.57 18.55 -13.07
CA LEU A 101 0.18 18.18 -12.78
C LEU A 101 0.06 16.71 -12.35
N LEU A 102 0.86 15.84 -12.97
CA LEU A 102 0.91 14.42 -12.60
C LEU A 102 1.44 14.22 -11.17
N GLY A 103 2.48 14.96 -10.76
CA GLY A 103 3.00 14.92 -9.40
C GLY A 103 1.97 15.38 -8.36
N VAL A 104 1.24 16.46 -8.65
CA VAL A 104 0.12 16.92 -7.79
C VAL A 104 -0.98 15.87 -7.71
N ALA A 105 -1.39 15.29 -8.83
CA ALA A 105 -2.41 14.23 -8.85
C ALA A 105 -1.95 12.99 -8.06
N THR A 106 -0.68 12.60 -8.20
CA THR A 106 -0.06 11.47 -7.48
C THR A 106 -0.03 11.74 -5.97
N LEU A 107 0.32 12.97 -5.57
CA LEU A 107 0.30 13.40 -4.18
C LEU A 107 -1.11 13.28 -3.59
N VAL A 108 -2.12 13.82 -4.29
CA VAL A 108 -3.52 13.77 -3.86
C VAL A 108 -4.00 12.32 -3.73
N ALA A 109 -3.69 11.48 -4.72
CA ALA A 109 -3.98 10.04 -4.65
C ALA A 109 -3.31 9.39 -3.42
N GLY A 110 -2.04 9.70 -3.14
CA GLY A 110 -1.33 9.20 -1.98
C GLY A 110 -2.01 9.56 -0.66
N VAL A 111 -2.41 10.83 -0.49
CA VAL A 111 -3.16 11.30 0.68
C VAL A 111 -4.51 10.59 0.79
N SER A 112 -5.23 10.42 -0.32
CA SER A 112 -6.50 9.69 -0.33
C SER A 112 -6.34 8.22 0.08
N PHE A 113 -5.28 7.55 -0.37
CA PHE A 113 -4.99 6.17 0.03
C PHE A 113 -4.70 6.05 1.53
N ILE A 114 -3.88 6.95 2.09
CA ILE A 114 -3.60 7.01 3.53
C ILE A 114 -4.88 7.26 4.31
N ALA A 115 -5.67 8.26 3.90
CA ALA A 115 -6.93 8.62 4.56
C ALA A 115 -7.91 7.44 4.53
N PHE A 116 -8.04 6.77 3.39
CA PHE A 116 -8.89 5.59 3.24
C PHE A 116 -8.44 4.44 4.16
N GLY A 117 -7.14 4.10 4.15
CA GLY A 117 -6.60 3.07 5.04
C GLY A 117 -6.82 3.39 6.52
N ALA A 118 -6.60 4.64 6.92
CA ALA A 118 -6.79 5.10 8.30
C ALA A 118 -8.27 5.10 8.72
N LEU A 119 -9.17 5.59 7.86
CA LEU A 119 -10.62 5.55 8.10
C LEU A 119 -11.09 4.11 8.24
N ARG A 120 -10.66 3.24 7.33
CA ARG A 120 -11.00 1.82 7.34
C ARG A 120 -10.46 1.09 8.57
N LEU A 121 -9.33 1.52 9.14
CA LEU A 121 -8.85 1.00 10.42
C LEU A 121 -9.76 1.37 11.61
N ARG A 122 -10.48 2.49 11.50
CA ARG A 122 -11.38 2.98 12.56
C ARG A 122 -12.79 2.39 12.47
N THR A 123 -13.24 2.08 11.27
CA THR A 123 -14.55 1.49 11.00
C THR A 123 -14.39 -0.01 10.75
N ASP A 124 -14.71 -0.83 11.75
CA ASP A 124 -14.76 -2.29 11.55
C ASP A 124 -15.86 -2.61 10.52
N PRO A 125 -15.57 -3.28 9.39
CA PRO A 125 -16.60 -3.71 8.45
C PRO A 125 -17.62 -4.68 9.05
N SER A 126 -17.43 -5.14 10.28
CA SER A 126 -18.35 -6.01 11.03
C SER A 126 -19.44 -5.26 11.81
N THR A 127 -19.46 -3.91 11.81
CA THR A 127 -20.47 -3.12 12.55
C THR A 127 -21.76 -2.83 11.77
N GLU A 128 -22.09 -3.58 10.71
CA GLU A 128 -23.46 -3.55 10.21
C GLU A 128 -24.37 -4.11 11.31
N PRO A 129 -25.39 -3.35 11.79
CA PRO A 129 -26.37 -3.92 12.68
C PRO A 129 -27.03 -5.05 11.93
N THR A 130 -26.88 -6.27 12.45
CA THR A 130 -27.75 -7.37 12.07
C THR A 130 -29.15 -6.89 12.43
N ALA A 131 -29.90 -6.41 11.44
CA ALA A 131 -31.31 -6.12 11.64
C ALA A 131 -31.93 -7.43 12.12
N GLU A 132 -32.29 -7.46 13.41
CA GLU A 132 -33.10 -8.52 13.98
C GLU A 132 -34.31 -8.67 13.07
N ALA A 133 -34.36 -9.78 12.33
CA ALA A 133 -35.56 -10.17 11.62
C ALA A 133 -36.59 -10.60 12.67
N PRO A 134 -37.81 -10.02 12.69
CA PRO A 134 -38.91 -10.53 13.49
C PRO A 134 -39.43 -11.88 12.96
#